data_AF-A0A7C4Z6V4-F1
#
_entry.id   AF-A0A7C4Z6V4-F1
#
_cell.length_a   1.000
_cell.length_b   1.000
_cell.length_c   1.000
_cell.angle_alpha   90.00
_cell.angle_beta   90.00
_cell.angle_gamma   90.00
#
_symmetry.space_group_name_H-M   'P 1'
#
loop_
_entity.id
_entity.type
_entity.pdbx_description
1 polymer ?
#
loop_
_entity_poly.entity_id
_entity_poly.type
_entity_poly.pdbx_seq_one_letter_code
_entity_poly.pdbx_strand_id
1 'polypeptide(L)'
;MSKDALIRRAEKQIEIAHRSAKTSQARSQIDSITICTEYAEPGYSSSGLIAFGNWNAVTSYTENKFGTVDDAPARLGTLLEKLGCELEWSDEWVCCDQCGRAVRTKPDSYRWQASYASTDDGILCHECLEEDPTDYLQSLEGTSERCVTMDLDLEAHGYKLVADDFENGLYGNQADRPELVAEALRKQGVDRFLFKLDSTGQFDLSFSVWVHEDEYDRIDREEFDAASVAGVDPAYQLQKALADASTKMAATEGQIKVAKADIGSGTARVRTVTPEEFVAGTALDF
;
A
#
# COMPACT_ATOMS: atom_id res chain seq x y z
N MET A 1 -10.78 -30.88 19.52
CA MET A 1 -10.32 -30.02 20.63
C MET A 1 -10.93 -28.65 20.37
N SER A 2 -11.54 -27.97 21.35
CA SER A 2 -12.10 -26.63 21.11
C SER A 2 -10.99 -25.61 20.83
N LYS A 3 -11.30 -24.55 20.07
CA LYS A 3 -10.35 -23.45 19.81
C LYS A 3 -9.80 -22.88 21.12
N ASP A 4 -10.64 -22.69 22.14
CA ASP A 4 -10.21 -22.22 23.47
C ASP A 4 -9.17 -23.14 24.16
N ALA A 5 -9.32 -24.46 24.01
CA ALA A 5 -8.36 -25.40 24.58
C ALA A 5 -7.02 -25.36 23.83
N LEU A 6 -7.06 -25.08 22.53
CA LEU A 6 -5.86 -24.88 21.71
C LEU A 6 -5.17 -23.54 22.05
N ILE A 7 -5.94 -22.46 22.23
CA ILE A 7 -5.43 -21.14 22.65
C ILE A 7 -4.67 -21.27 23.98
N ARG A 8 -5.30 -21.84 25.01
CA ARG A 8 -4.66 -22.06 26.31
C ARG A 8 -3.38 -22.90 26.23
N ARG A 9 -3.31 -23.84 25.28
CA ARG A 9 -2.10 -24.64 25.05
C ARG A 9 -1.01 -23.83 24.39
N ALA A 10 -1.34 -23.02 23.39
CA ALA A 10 -0.42 -22.12 22.71
C ALA A 10 0.14 -21.07 23.69
N GLU A 11 -0.72 -20.38 24.45
CA GLU A 11 -0.33 -19.40 25.48
C GLU A 11 0.63 -19.99 26.51
N LYS A 12 0.38 -21.24 26.95
CA LYS A 12 1.29 -21.94 27.86
C LYS A 12 2.67 -22.18 27.22
N GLN A 13 2.75 -22.50 25.94
CA GLN A 13 4.05 -22.64 25.26
C GLN A 13 4.76 -21.29 25.13
N ILE A 14 4.02 -20.21 24.84
CA ILE A 14 4.56 -18.84 24.79
C ILE A 14 5.17 -18.46 26.14
N GLU A 15 4.45 -18.69 27.25
CA GLU A 15 4.94 -18.39 28.60
C GLU A 15 6.21 -19.19 28.95
N ILE A 16 6.26 -20.48 28.59
CA ILE A 16 7.45 -21.33 28.79
C ILE A 16 8.62 -20.81 27.96
N ALA A 17 8.38 -20.46 26.70
CA ALA A 17 9.40 -19.94 25.81
C ALA A 17 9.97 -18.60 26.31
N HIS A 18 9.11 -17.67 26.74
CA HIS A 18 9.51 -16.38 27.33
C HIS A 18 10.43 -16.58 28.54
N ARG A 19 10.09 -17.51 29.45
CA ARG A 19 10.94 -17.85 30.61
C ARG A 19 12.26 -18.51 30.22
N SER A 20 12.29 -19.22 29.10
CA SER A 20 13.48 -19.93 28.60
C SER A 20 14.40 -19.07 27.73
N ALA A 21 13.93 -17.90 27.28
CA ALA A 21 14.69 -16.98 26.44
C ALA A 21 15.90 -16.41 27.21
N LYS A 22 17.06 -16.48 26.56
CA LYS A 22 18.37 -16.09 27.10
C LYS A 22 18.60 -14.59 26.98
N THR A 23 17.99 -13.94 25.99
CA THR A 23 18.19 -12.52 25.69
C THR A 23 16.92 -11.69 25.95
N SER A 24 17.06 -10.38 26.12
CA SER A 24 15.91 -9.46 26.18
C SER A 24 15.23 -9.33 24.81
N GLN A 25 16.00 -9.38 23.72
CA GLN A 25 15.47 -9.34 22.37
C GLN A 25 14.54 -10.52 22.08
N ALA A 26 14.95 -11.75 22.40
CA ALA A 26 14.10 -12.92 22.22
C ALA A 26 12.83 -12.85 23.08
N ARG A 27 12.92 -12.33 24.32
CA ARG A 27 11.74 -12.09 25.16
C ARG A 27 10.78 -11.11 24.52
N SER A 28 11.28 -9.97 24.05
CA SER A 28 10.47 -8.97 23.34
C SER A 28 9.79 -9.55 22.09
N GLN A 29 10.47 -10.41 21.33
CA GLN A 29 9.88 -11.08 20.16
C GLN A 29 8.78 -12.09 20.55
N ILE A 30 8.91 -12.75 21.71
CA ILE A 30 7.91 -13.68 22.22
C ILE A 30 6.72 -12.92 22.83
N ASP A 31 6.96 -11.81 23.53
CA ASP A 31 5.94 -10.96 24.14
C ASP A 31 5.05 -10.28 23.10
N SER A 32 5.57 -10.05 21.89
CA SER A 32 4.79 -9.50 20.77
C SER A 32 3.95 -10.54 20.03
N ILE A 33 4.00 -11.83 20.43
CA ILE A 33 3.22 -12.86 19.75
C ILE A 33 1.74 -12.64 19.99
N THR A 34 0.98 -12.60 18.90
CA THR A 34 -0.47 -12.48 18.94
C THR A 34 -1.10 -13.74 18.36
N ILE A 35 -2.24 -14.17 18.90
CA ILE A 35 -3.00 -15.32 18.41
C ILE A 35 -4.37 -14.83 17.95
N CYS A 36 -4.70 -15.01 16.68
CA CYS A 36 -6.06 -14.84 16.17
C CYS A 36 -6.69 -16.23 15.89
N THR A 37 -8.03 -16.30 15.84
CA THR A 37 -8.75 -17.56 15.59
C THR A 37 -9.08 -17.81 14.13
N GLU A 38 -9.15 -16.76 13.31
CA GLU A 38 -9.65 -16.74 11.93
C GLU A 38 -9.02 -15.58 11.16
N TYR A 39 -8.97 -15.68 9.83
CA TYR A 39 -8.68 -14.55 8.95
C TYR A 39 -9.95 -13.79 8.65
N ALA A 40 -9.87 -12.46 8.71
CA ALA A 40 -10.80 -11.56 8.02
C ALA A 40 -10.22 -11.11 6.67
N GLU A 41 -8.95 -11.33 6.38
CA GLU A 41 -8.35 -11.01 5.08
C GLU A 41 -8.97 -11.84 3.94
N PRO A 42 -9.50 -11.21 2.88
CA PRO A 42 -10.04 -11.92 1.72
C PRO A 42 -9.02 -12.85 1.06
N GLY A 43 -9.46 -14.05 0.67
CA GLY A 43 -8.61 -15.05 0.03
C GLY A 43 -7.81 -15.95 0.98
N TYR A 44 -7.88 -15.68 2.29
CA TYR A 44 -7.24 -16.50 3.32
C TYR A 44 -8.29 -17.31 4.09
N SER A 45 -7.89 -18.51 4.53
CA SER A 45 -8.71 -19.35 5.39
C SER A 45 -7.77 -20.16 6.28
N SER A 46 -8.18 -20.37 7.53
CA SER A 46 -7.39 -21.14 8.49
C SER A 46 -8.12 -22.41 8.89
N SER A 47 -7.37 -23.49 9.03
CA SER A 47 -7.85 -24.73 9.63
C SER A 47 -7.60 -24.81 11.14
N GLY A 48 -6.81 -23.87 11.68
CA GLY A 48 -6.30 -23.88 13.04
C GLY A 48 -6.40 -22.53 13.74
N LEU A 49 -5.43 -22.25 14.63
CA LEU A 49 -5.17 -20.89 15.12
C LEU A 49 -4.14 -20.22 14.21
N ILE A 50 -4.11 -18.90 14.24
CA ILE A 50 -3.10 -18.12 13.53
C ILE A 50 -2.24 -17.45 14.59
N ALA A 51 -0.93 -17.66 14.53
CA ALA A 51 0.01 -17.02 15.42
C ALA A 51 0.88 -16.06 14.62
N PHE A 52 1.01 -14.83 15.10
CA PHE A 52 1.87 -13.80 14.51
C PHE A 52 3.08 -13.59 15.38
N GLY A 53 4.26 -13.50 14.78
CA GLY A 53 5.47 -13.26 15.55
C GLY A 53 6.69 -13.04 14.69
N ASN A 54 7.79 -12.68 15.35
CA ASN A 54 9.12 -12.77 14.75
C ASN A 54 9.74 -14.12 15.13
N TRP A 55 9.67 -15.08 14.21
CA TRP A 55 10.13 -16.45 14.43
C TRP A 55 11.64 -16.62 14.26
N ASN A 56 12.37 -15.56 13.91
CA ASN A 56 13.81 -15.66 13.71
C ASN A 56 14.54 -15.89 15.04
N ALA A 57 15.56 -16.76 15.00
CA ALA A 57 16.52 -16.82 16.09
C ALA A 57 17.28 -15.48 16.20
N VAL A 58 17.62 -15.08 17.42
CA VAL A 58 18.50 -13.94 17.65
C VAL A 58 19.92 -14.35 17.29
N THR A 59 20.48 -13.68 16.29
CA THR A 59 21.85 -13.92 15.81
C THR A 59 22.75 -12.72 16.08
N SER A 60 24.04 -12.98 16.29
CA SER A 60 25.08 -11.95 16.34
C SER A 60 26.13 -12.19 15.28
N TYR A 61 26.68 -11.12 14.70
CA TYR A 61 27.84 -11.18 13.81
C TYR A 61 29.10 -10.79 14.56
N THR A 62 29.97 -11.75 14.82
CA THR A 62 31.23 -11.56 15.55
C THR A 62 32.34 -12.33 14.82
N GLU A 63 33.54 -11.75 14.72
CA GLU A 63 34.69 -12.38 14.06
C GLU A 63 34.41 -12.85 12.61
N ASN A 64 33.65 -12.05 11.86
CA ASN A 64 33.21 -12.38 10.51
C ASN A 64 32.36 -13.66 10.38
N LYS A 65 31.62 -14.03 11.44
CA LYS A 65 30.72 -15.19 11.44
C LYS A 65 29.39 -14.85 12.12
N PHE A 66 28.30 -15.40 11.59
CA PHE A 66 27.00 -15.39 12.26
C PHE A 66 26.94 -16.53 13.28
N GLY A 67 26.60 -16.19 14.53
CA GLY A 67 26.31 -17.14 15.60
C GLY A 67 24.89 -16.97 16.12
N THR A 68 24.22 -18.07 16.46
CA THR A 68 22.93 -18.02 17.16
C THR A 68 23.15 -17.74 18.64
N VAL A 69 22.57 -16.65 19.14
CA VAL A 69 22.61 -16.26 20.54
C VAL A 69 21.42 -16.85 21.28
N ASP A 70 20.24 -16.80 20.65
CA ASP A 70 18.99 -17.28 21.25
C ASP A 70 18.04 -17.82 20.19
N ASP A 71 17.73 -19.10 20.28
CA ASP A 71 16.85 -19.83 19.38
C ASP A 71 15.44 -20.04 19.97
N ALA A 72 15.12 -19.41 21.11
CA ALA A 72 13.80 -19.56 21.74
C ALA A 72 12.61 -19.19 20.81
N PRO A 73 12.62 -18.08 20.04
CA PRO A 73 11.52 -17.75 19.13
C PRO A 73 11.33 -18.79 18.02
N ALA A 74 12.43 -19.23 17.39
CA ALA A 74 12.39 -20.24 16.33
C ALA A 74 11.85 -21.59 16.84
N ARG A 75 12.31 -22.04 18.02
CA ARG A 75 11.78 -23.27 18.63
C ARG A 75 10.30 -23.15 18.99
N LEU A 76 9.88 -21.99 19.49
CA LEU A 76 8.47 -21.74 19.81
C LEU A 76 7.60 -21.83 18.54
N GLY A 77 8.03 -21.22 17.42
CA GLY A 77 7.33 -21.35 16.14
C GLY A 77 7.10 -22.81 15.76
N THR A 78 8.15 -23.64 15.76
CA THR A 78 8.03 -25.08 15.49
C THR A 78 7.08 -25.81 16.45
N LEU A 79 7.00 -25.39 17.72
CA LEU A 79 6.06 -25.97 18.69
C LEU A 79 4.62 -25.56 18.40
N LEU A 80 4.39 -24.30 18.04
CA LEU A 80 3.07 -23.77 17.69
C LEU A 80 2.54 -24.44 16.41
N GLU A 81 3.36 -24.63 15.38
CA GLU A 81 2.99 -25.41 14.18
C GLU A 81 2.57 -26.83 14.52
N LYS A 82 3.33 -27.52 15.40
CA LYS A 82 2.99 -28.87 15.86
C LYS A 82 1.70 -28.93 16.66
N LEU A 83 1.29 -27.82 17.27
CA LEU A 83 -0.01 -27.69 17.92
C LEU A 83 -1.16 -27.43 16.93
N GLY A 84 -0.85 -27.17 15.67
CA GLY A 84 -1.82 -26.85 14.61
C GLY A 84 -2.05 -25.35 14.44
N CYS A 85 -1.08 -24.50 14.80
CA CYS A 85 -1.11 -23.09 14.46
C CYS A 85 -0.51 -22.87 13.07
N GLU A 86 -1.13 -22.01 12.27
CA GLU A 86 -0.52 -21.40 11.10
C GLU A 86 0.33 -20.20 11.57
N LEU A 87 1.57 -20.11 11.09
CA LEU A 87 2.50 -19.06 11.49
C LEU A 87 2.55 -17.97 10.43
N GLU A 88 2.41 -16.73 10.88
CA GLU A 88 2.53 -15.55 10.06
C GLU A 88 3.52 -14.55 10.67
N TRP A 89 4.01 -13.61 9.88
CA TRP A 89 4.96 -12.60 10.34
C TRP A 89 4.26 -11.40 10.96
N SER A 90 4.68 -11.00 12.17
CA SER A 90 4.06 -9.88 12.91
C SER A 90 4.24 -8.52 12.25
N ASP A 91 5.09 -8.40 11.23
CA ASP A 91 5.24 -7.19 10.43
C ASP A 91 4.44 -7.24 9.12
N GLU A 92 3.74 -8.35 8.83
CA GLU A 92 2.83 -8.52 7.69
C GLU A 92 1.37 -8.61 8.09
N TRP A 93 1.07 -8.88 9.37
CA TRP A 93 -0.27 -9.16 9.87
C TRP A 93 -0.54 -8.51 11.23
N VAL A 94 -1.81 -8.23 11.48
CA VAL A 94 -2.32 -7.70 12.76
C VAL A 94 -3.71 -8.27 13.04
N CYS A 95 -4.16 -8.32 14.31
CA CYS A 95 -5.55 -8.66 14.60
C CYS A 95 -6.41 -7.39 14.55
N CYS A 96 -7.62 -7.51 14.04
CA CYS A 96 -8.67 -6.51 14.17
C CYS A 96 -9.01 -6.28 15.66
N ASP A 97 -9.03 -5.03 16.10
CA ASP A 97 -9.26 -4.65 17.50
C ASP A 97 -10.70 -4.92 17.96
N GLN A 98 -11.65 -5.08 17.02
CA GLN A 98 -13.05 -5.39 17.33
C GLN A 98 -13.34 -6.90 17.38
N CYS A 99 -13.03 -7.63 16.32
CA CYS A 99 -13.38 -9.06 16.22
C CYS A 99 -12.22 -10.02 16.51
N GLY A 100 -10.99 -9.53 16.65
CA GLY A 100 -9.80 -10.35 16.91
C GLY A 100 -9.37 -11.22 15.73
N ARG A 101 -9.92 -11.01 14.52
CA ARG A 101 -9.53 -11.74 13.30
C ARG A 101 -8.31 -11.12 12.63
N ALA A 102 -7.55 -11.95 11.92
CA ALA A 102 -6.33 -11.57 11.23
C ALA A 102 -6.60 -10.73 9.97
N VAL A 103 -5.93 -9.58 9.83
CA VAL A 103 -5.87 -8.79 8.59
C VAL A 103 -4.42 -8.56 8.18
N ARG A 104 -4.18 -8.50 6.87
CA ARG A 104 -2.83 -8.32 6.32
C ARG A 104 -2.51 -6.83 6.22
N THR A 105 -1.31 -6.43 6.63
CA THR A 105 -0.86 -5.02 6.61
C THR A 105 0.17 -4.74 5.53
N LYS A 106 0.74 -5.79 4.91
CA LYS A 106 1.68 -5.67 3.80
C LYS A 106 1.14 -6.32 2.53
N PRO A 107 1.30 -5.68 1.36
CA PRO A 107 0.94 -6.29 0.09
C PRO A 107 1.62 -7.65 -0.13
N ASP A 108 0.88 -8.62 -0.65
CA ASP A 108 1.41 -9.91 -1.12
C ASP A 108 1.56 -9.96 -2.66
N SER A 109 0.97 -8.99 -3.35
CA SER A 109 0.91 -8.91 -4.80
C SER A 109 0.63 -7.48 -5.27
N TYR A 110 0.80 -7.22 -6.56
CA TYR A 110 0.48 -5.92 -7.17
C TYR A 110 -1.02 -5.59 -7.18
N ARG A 111 -1.88 -6.59 -7.01
CA ARG A 111 -3.34 -6.44 -6.99
C ARG A 111 -3.91 -6.40 -5.57
N TRP A 112 -3.04 -6.48 -4.57
CA TRP A 112 -3.47 -6.44 -3.18
C TRP A 112 -4.01 -5.06 -2.85
N GLN A 113 -5.12 -5.03 -2.11
CA GLN A 113 -5.72 -3.84 -1.54
C GLN A 113 -5.97 -4.11 -0.06
N ALA A 114 -5.80 -3.07 0.77
CA ALA A 114 -6.02 -3.18 2.19
C ALA A 114 -7.51 -3.49 2.48
N SER A 115 -7.76 -4.61 3.15
CA SER A 115 -9.09 -5.04 3.62
C SER A 115 -9.39 -4.60 5.06
N TYR A 116 -8.74 -3.53 5.50
CA TYR A 116 -8.84 -2.96 6.85
C TYR A 116 -8.68 -1.44 6.80
N ALA A 117 -9.09 -0.76 7.86
CA ALA A 117 -8.80 0.64 8.09
C ALA A 117 -8.07 0.84 9.42
N SER A 118 -7.12 1.78 9.44
CA SER A 118 -6.56 2.31 10.67
C SER A 118 -7.40 3.53 11.08
N THR A 119 -8.12 3.39 12.17
CA THR A 119 -8.95 4.43 12.79
C THR A 119 -8.30 4.94 14.06
N ASP A 120 -8.89 5.97 14.68
CA ASP A 120 -8.44 6.46 15.99
C ASP A 120 -8.65 5.42 17.11
N ASP A 121 -9.60 4.50 16.93
CA ASP A 121 -9.91 3.41 17.88
C ASP A 121 -9.10 2.13 17.63
N GLY A 122 -8.25 2.12 16.59
CA GLY A 122 -7.42 0.98 16.23
C GLY A 122 -7.68 0.47 14.82
N ILE A 123 -7.31 -0.78 14.57
CA ILE A 123 -7.39 -1.45 13.28
C ILE A 123 -8.70 -2.24 13.19
N LEU A 124 -9.54 -1.89 12.22
CA LEU A 124 -10.81 -2.58 11.96
C LEU A 124 -10.75 -3.29 10.61
N CYS A 125 -11.18 -4.56 10.57
CA CYS A 125 -11.32 -5.30 9.32
C CYS A 125 -12.54 -4.86 8.52
N HIS A 126 -12.57 -5.15 7.22
CA HIS A 126 -13.66 -4.77 6.33
C HIS A 126 -15.03 -5.27 6.82
N GLU A 127 -15.11 -6.49 7.37
CA GLU A 127 -16.37 -7.04 7.91
C GLU A 127 -16.90 -6.23 9.11
N CYS A 128 -16.01 -5.77 10.00
CA CYS A 128 -16.41 -4.91 11.13
C CYS A 128 -16.79 -3.50 10.67
N LEU A 129 -16.10 -3.00 9.63
CA LEU A 129 -16.42 -1.71 9.03
C LEU A 129 -17.73 -1.75 8.25
N GLU A 130 -18.09 -2.87 7.64
CA GLU A 130 -19.37 -3.04 6.94
C GLU A 130 -20.57 -2.92 7.89
N GLU A 131 -20.41 -3.25 9.18
CA GLU A 131 -21.47 -3.08 10.18
C GLU A 131 -21.78 -1.60 10.47
N ASP A 132 -20.76 -0.75 10.50
CA ASP A 132 -20.87 0.71 10.69
C ASP A 132 -19.64 1.45 10.12
N PRO A 133 -19.66 1.83 8.83
CA PRO A 133 -18.52 2.50 8.20
C PRO A 133 -18.55 4.02 8.38
N THR A 134 -19.51 4.57 9.14
CA THR A 134 -19.81 6.01 9.18
C THR A 134 -18.58 6.86 9.48
N ASP A 135 -17.88 6.56 10.58
CA ASP A 135 -16.71 7.33 11.02
C ASP A 135 -15.53 7.16 10.05
N TYR A 136 -15.36 5.96 9.49
CA TYR A 136 -14.35 5.69 8.47
C TYR A 136 -14.59 6.53 7.20
N LEU A 137 -15.81 6.51 6.65
CA LEU A 137 -16.16 7.27 5.45
C LEU A 137 -16.02 8.78 5.69
N GLN A 138 -16.51 9.28 6.84
CA GLN A 138 -16.34 10.68 7.23
C GLN A 138 -14.87 11.08 7.33
N SER A 139 -14.01 10.18 7.82
CA SER A 139 -12.57 10.45 7.92
C SER A 139 -11.90 10.64 6.56
N LEU A 140 -12.51 10.15 5.47
CA LEU A 140 -12.02 10.22 4.09
C LEU A 140 -12.66 11.35 3.29
N GLU A 141 -13.70 12.02 3.81
CA GLU A 141 -14.39 13.08 3.08
C GLU A 141 -13.46 14.25 2.74
N GLY A 142 -13.59 14.74 1.51
CA GLY A 142 -13.01 16.02 1.09
C GLY A 142 -11.49 16.00 0.93
N THR A 143 -10.84 14.84 0.96
CA THR A 143 -9.39 14.71 0.72
C THR A 143 -9.10 13.90 -0.54
N SER A 144 -8.04 14.28 -1.25
CA SER A 144 -7.49 13.55 -2.40
C SER A 144 -6.29 12.67 -2.03
N GLU A 145 -5.87 12.67 -0.76
CA GLU A 145 -4.68 11.94 -0.29
C GLU A 145 -5.00 10.55 0.25
N ARG A 146 -6.28 10.25 0.48
CA ARG A 146 -6.77 8.97 0.99
C ARG A 146 -8.02 8.57 0.21
N CYS A 147 -8.29 7.27 0.18
CA CYS A 147 -9.42 6.70 -0.55
C CYS A 147 -9.98 5.49 0.19
N VAL A 148 -11.18 5.08 -0.20
CA VAL A 148 -11.80 3.82 0.18
C VAL A 148 -11.10 2.69 -0.58
N THR A 149 -10.53 1.71 0.13
CA THR A 149 -9.81 0.56 -0.48
C THR A 149 -10.56 -0.76 -0.33
N MET A 150 -11.74 -0.73 0.27
CA MET A 150 -12.56 -1.91 0.54
C MET A 150 -13.87 -1.82 -0.25
N ASP A 151 -14.52 -2.96 -0.42
CA ASP A 151 -15.82 -2.99 -1.09
C ASP A 151 -16.95 -2.67 -0.10
N LEU A 152 -17.19 -1.38 0.11
CA LEU A 152 -18.30 -0.85 0.90
C LEU A 152 -19.44 -0.39 -0.03
N ASP A 153 -20.68 -0.59 0.40
CA ASP A 153 -21.86 -0.07 -0.30
C ASP A 153 -22.02 1.43 -0.03
N LEU A 154 -21.30 2.26 -0.79
CA LEU A 154 -21.31 3.71 -0.62
C LEU A 154 -22.70 4.32 -0.87
N GLU A 155 -23.54 3.70 -1.70
CA GLU A 155 -24.91 4.17 -1.95
C GLU A 155 -25.79 4.01 -0.70
N ALA A 156 -25.66 2.87 0.00
CA ALA A 156 -26.35 2.65 1.28
C ALA A 156 -25.96 3.69 2.36
N HIS A 157 -24.80 4.35 2.19
CA HIS A 157 -24.30 5.38 3.08
C HIS A 157 -24.43 6.81 2.52
N GLY A 158 -25.32 7.02 1.55
CA GLY A 158 -25.69 8.36 1.08
C GLY A 158 -24.70 8.98 0.11
N TYR A 159 -23.81 8.21 -0.51
CA TYR A 159 -22.95 8.69 -1.58
C TYR A 159 -23.49 8.28 -2.95
N LYS A 160 -23.28 9.12 -3.95
CA LYS A 160 -23.65 8.88 -5.33
C LYS A 160 -22.42 8.92 -6.22
N LEU A 161 -22.31 7.95 -7.11
CA LEU A 161 -21.23 7.91 -8.10
C LEU A 161 -21.32 9.14 -9.01
N VAL A 162 -20.23 9.88 -9.12
CA VAL A 162 -20.12 11.02 -10.05
C VAL A 162 -19.45 10.56 -11.33
N ALA A 163 -18.29 9.93 -11.22
CA ALA A 163 -17.54 9.42 -12.35
C ALA A 163 -16.65 8.27 -11.89
N ASP A 164 -16.43 7.33 -12.78
CA ASP A 164 -15.56 6.17 -12.68
C ASP A 164 -14.52 6.20 -13.80
N ASP A 165 -13.79 5.10 -13.97
CA ASP A 165 -12.80 4.90 -15.04
C ASP A 165 -11.65 5.93 -15.07
N PHE A 166 -11.38 6.63 -13.96
CA PHE A 166 -10.14 7.41 -13.85
C PHE A 166 -8.96 6.47 -13.72
N GLU A 167 -7.87 6.75 -14.42
CA GLU A 167 -6.67 5.93 -14.42
C GLU A 167 -5.40 6.74 -14.12
N ASN A 168 -4.54 6.19 -13.27
CA ASN A 168 -3.20 6.72 -13.03
C ASN A 168 -2.17 5.60 -13.18
N GLY A 169 -1.14 5.81 -14.02
CA GLY A 169 -0.18 4.76 -14.31
C GLY A 169 1.00 5.19 -15.16
N LEU A 170 1.77 4.20 -15.60
CA LEU A 170 2.97 4.37 -16.44
C LEU A 170 2.65 4.35 -17.93
N TYR A 171 1.43 3.98 -18.34
CA TYR A 171 1.04 3.94 -19.74
C TYR A 171 0.39 5.26 -20.19
N GLY A 172 0.37 5.49 -21.50
CA GLY A 172 -0.19 6.70 -22.07
C GLY A 172 -1.69 6.81 -21.77
N ASN A 173 -2.14 8.04 -21.53
CA ASN A 173 -3.48 8.44 -21.09
C ASN A 173 -3.87 8.02 -19.66
N GLN A 174 -2.94 7.47 -18.86
CA GLN A 174 -3.19 7.13 -17.45
C GLN A 174 -2.63 8.23 -16.54
N ALA A 175 -3.19 9.44 -16.68
CA ALA A 175 -2.65 10.63 -16.02
C ALA A 175 -3.69 11.31 -15.11
N ASP A 176 -4.81 10.67 -14.80
CA ASP A 176 -5.84 11.27 -13.96
C ASP A 176 -5.31 11.51 -12.55
N ARG A 177 -5.67 12.67 -11.99
CA ARG A 177 -5.16 13.14 -10.71
C ARG A 177 -6.31 13.40 -9.74
N PRO A 178 -6.39 12.66 -8.62
CA PRO A 178 -7.38 12.92 -7.57
C PRO A 178 -7.36 14.38 -7.09
N GLU A 179 -6.20 15.05 -7.08
CA GLU A 179 -6.12 16.45 -6.67
C GLU A 179 -6.86 17.40 -7.63
N LEU A 180 -6.80 17.13 -8.94
CA LEU A 180 -7.47 17.94 -9.96
C LEU A 180 -8.97 17.68 -9.99
N VAL A 181 -9.38 16.41 -9.80
CA VAL A 181 -10.80 16.03 -9.63
C VAL A 181 -11.38 16.73 -8.39
N ALA A 182 -10.66 16.70 -7.27
CA ALA A 182 -11.07 17.40 -6.04
C ALA A 182 -11.14 18.93 -6.23
N GLU A 183 -10.21 19.54 -6.97
CA GLU A 183 -10.27 20.96 -7.31
C GLU A 183 -11.50 21.30 -8.15
N ALA A 184 -11.85 20.46 -9.13
CA ALA A 184 -13.03 20.64 -9.97
C ALA A 184 -14.33 20.59 -9.14
N LEU A 185 -14.45 19.63 -8.21
CA LEU A 185 -15.59 19.53 -7.29
C LEU A 185 -15.69 20.75 -6.36
N ARG A 186 -14.57 21.17 -5.76
CA ARG A 186 -14.56 22.34 -4.86
C ARG A 186 -14.92 23.65 -5.55
N LYS A 187 -14.58 23.82 -6.83
CA LYS A 187 -15.02 24.99 -7.62
C LYS A 187 -16.54 25.11 -7.71
N GLN A 188 -17.24 23.97 -7.62
CA GLN A 188 -18.69 23.87 -7.64
C GLN A 188 -19.30 23.85 -6.23
N GLY A 189 -18.48 24.07 -5.19
CA GLY A 189 -18.92 24.09 -3.79
C GLY A 189 -19.24 22.69 -3.23
N VAL A 190 -18.59 21.65 -3.75
CA VAL A 190 -18.66 20.28 -3.22
C VAL A 190 -17.42 20.01 -2.35
N ASP A 191 -17.66 19.73 -1.07
CA ASP A 191 -16.63 19.44 -0.06
C ASP A 191 -16.73 18.00 0.45
N ARG A 192 -17.92 17.36 0.38
CA ARG A 192 -18.18 16.01 0.87
C ARG A 192 -18.12 14.99 -0.28
N PHE A 193 -16.90 14.71 -0.71
CA PHE A 193 -16.60 13.70 -1.73
C PHE A 193 -15.65 12.63 -1.21
N LEU A 194 -15.69 11.46 -1.82
CA LEU A 194 -14.81 10.32 -1.58
C LEU A 194 -14.17 9.87 -2.88
N PHE A 195 -12.92 9.43 -2.79
CA PHE A 195 -12.31 8.59 -3.82
C PHE A 195 -12.41 7.12 -3.39
N LYS A 196 -12.77 6.23 -4.31
CA LYS A 196 -12.71 4.77 -4.13
C LYS A 196 -11.67 4.21 -5.07
N LEU A 197 -10.76 3.41 -4.55
CA LEU A 197 -9.79 2.65 -5.33
C LEU A 197 -10.52 1.45 -5.94
N ASP A 198 -10.72 1.44 -7.24
CA ASP A 198 -11.49 0.39 -7.92
C ASP A 198 -10.59 -0.78 -8.33
N SER A 199 -9.35 -0.50 -8.71
CA SER A 199 -8.37 -1.54 -9.05
C SER A 199 -6.93 -1.09 -8.83
N THR A 200 -6.06 -2.07 -8.58
CA THR A 200 -4.60 -1.87 -8.50
C THR A 200 -3.89 -2.87 -9.41
N GLY A 201 -2.94 -2.36 -10.18
CA GLY A 201 -2.07 -3.10 -11.07
C GLY A 201 -0.60 -2.88 -10.73
N GLN A 202 0.28 -3.55 -11.48
CA GLN A 202 1.72 -3.40 -11.29
C GLN A 202 2.22 -2.00 -11.68
N PHE A 203 1.55 -1.37 -12.65
CA PHE A 203 1.98 -0.12 -13.27
C PHE A 203 0.87 0.92 -13.40
N ASP A 204 -0.31 0.62 -12.87
CA ASP A 204 -1.54 1.36 -13.05
C ASP A 204 -2.48 1.13 -11.87
N LEU A 205 -3.41 2.05 -11.68
CA LEU A 205 -4.56 1.93 -10.81
C LEU A 205 -5.76 2.60 -11.46
N SER A 206 -6.95 2.20 -11.05
CA SER A 206 -8.19 2.90 -11.39
C SER A 206 -8.94 3.33 -10.15
N PHE A 207 -9.66 4.44 -10.24
CA PHE A 207 -10.42 4.97 -9.13
C PHE A 207 -11.70 5.66 -9.60
N SER A 208 -12.65 5.79 -8.68
CA SER A 208 -13.92 6.46 -8.88
C SER A 208 -14.10 7.58 -7.86
N VAL A 209 -14.94 8.55 -8.21
CA VAL A 209 -15.28 9.68 -7.34
C VAL A 209 -16.76 9.68 -7.02
N TRP A 210 -17.05 9.81 -5.73
CA TRP A 210 -18.37 9.72 -5.15
C TRP A 210 -18.65 11.00 -4.37
N VAL A 211 -19.88 11.50 -4.42
CA VAL A 211 -20.28 12.71 -3.71
C VAL A 211 -21.49 12.43 -2.84
N HIS A 212 -21.46 12.93 -1.61
CA HIS A 212 -22.58 12.79 -0.69
C HIS A 212 -23.84 13.41 -1.28
N GLU A 213 -24.99 12.77 -1.10
CA GLU A 213 -26.24 13.12 -1.76
C GLU A 213 -26.71 14.56 -1.49
N ASP A 214 -26.40 15.10 -0.30
CA ASP A 214 -26.64 16.49 0.10
C ASP A 214 -25.93 17.55 -0.77
N GLU A 215 -24.87 17.15 -1.47
CA GLU A 215 -24.05 18.04 -2.32
C GLU A 215 -24.08 17.66 -3.79
N TYR A 216 -24.67 16.51 -4.13
CA TYR A 216 -24.69 15.97 -5.49
C TYR A 216 -25.35 16.93 -6.49
N ASP A 217 -26.43 17.60 -6.10
CA ASP A 217 -27.15 18.56 -6.96
C ASP A 217 -26.37 19.84 -7.26
N ARG A 218 -25.21 20.05 -6.59
CA ARG A 218 -24.31 21.19 -6.88
C ARG A 218 -23.44 20.94 -8.11
N ILE A 219 -23.36 19.69 -8.57
CA ILE A 219 -22.49 19.31 -9.68
C ILE A 219 -23.14 19.69 -11.00
N ASP A 220 -22.57 20.70 -11.66
CA ASP A 220 -22.77 20.93 -13.08
C ASP A 220 -21.95 19.90 -13.87
N ARG A 221 -22.64 18.95 -14.51
CA ARG A 221 -22.02 17.86 -15.26
C ARG A 221 -21.22 18.36 -16.45
N GLU A 222 -21.70 19.39 -17.16
CA GLU A 222 -20.98 19.91 -18.32
C GLU A 222 -19.68 20.60 -17.88
N GLU A 223 -19.71 21.34 -16.77
CA GLU A 223 -18.51 21.96 -16.20
C GLU A 223 -17.53 20.91 -15.64
N PHE A 224 -18.04 19.89 -14.95
CA PHE A 224 -17.22 18.81 -14.40
C PHE A 224 -16.53 17.99 -15.51
N ASP A 225 -17.27 17.55 -16.52
CA ASP A 225 -16.72 16.75 -17.63
C ASP A 225 -15.74 17.55 -18.49
N ALA A 226 -15.86 18.89 -18.52
CA ALA A 226 -14.93 19.79 -19.19
C ALA A 226 -13.68 20.14 -18.35
N ALA A 227 -13.68 19.82 -17.05
CA ALA A 227 -12.56 20.12 -16.17
C ALA A 227 -11.32 19.28 -16.53
N SER A 228 -10.14 19.89 -16.46
CA SER A 228 -8.89 19.15 -16.64
C SER A 228 -8.61 18.30 -15.40
N VAL A 229 -8.95 17.01 -15.47
CA VAL A 229 -8.71 16.02 -14.43
C VAL A 229 -7.39 15.26 -14.60
N ALA A 230 -6.84 15.28 -15.81
CA ALA A 230 -5.57 14.69 -16.16
C ALA A 230 -4.40 15.66 -15.91
N GLY A 231 -3.32 15.12 -15.34
CA GLY A 231 -2.03 15.77 -15.22
C GLY A 231 -1.19 15.61 -16.48
N VAL A 232 0.13 15.75 -16.29
CA VAL A 232 1.10 15.52 -17.37
C VAL A 232 1.30 14.02 -17.55
N ASP A 233 0.94 13.50 -18.73
CA ASP A 233 1.18 12.10 -19.11
C ASP A 233 2.70 11.81 -19.24
N PRO A 234 3.30 11.02 -18.32
CA PRO A 234 4.73 10.79 -18.32
C PRO A 234 5.21 10.03 -19.57
N ALA A 235 4.42 9.08 -20.07
CA ALA A 235 4.79 8.26 -21.22
C ALA A 235 4.82 9.12 -22.49
N TYR A 236 3.79 9.95 -22.68
CA TYR A 236 3.72 10.87 -23.81
C TYR A 236 4.83 11.92 -23.76
N GLN A 237 5.10 12.50 -22.58
CA GLN A 237 6.19 13.48 -22.47
C GLN A 237 7.56 12.85 -22.64
N LEU A 238 7.77 11.62 -22.15
CA LEU A 238 9.02 10.90 -22.40
C LEU A 238 9.20 10.63 -23.90
N GLN A 239 8.13 10.23 -24.60
CA GLN A 239 8.17 10.06 -26.06
C GLN A 239 8.59 11.36 -26.76
N LYS A 240 8.00 12.50 -26.37
CA LYS A 240 8.40 13.82 -26.88
C LYS A 240 9.85 14.17 -26.58
N ALA A 241 10.28 13.96 -25.33
CA ALA A 241 11.64 14.26 -24.89
C ALA A 241 12.68 13.41 -25.64
N LEU A 242 12.38 12.14 -25.91
CA LEU A 242 13.24 11.26 -26.69
C LEU A 242 13.31 11.67 -28.17
N ALA A 243 12.20 12.11 -28.76
CA ALA A 243 12.18 12.64 -30.13
C ALA A 243 13.00 13.94 -30.25
N ASP A 244 12.87 14.85 -29.27
CA ASP A 244 13.65 16.08 -29.18
C ASP A 244 15.14 15.79 -28.94
N ALA A 245 15.47 14.84 -28.05
CA ALA A 245 16.83 14.35 -27.86
C ALA A 245 17.42 13.82 -29.17
N SER A 246 16.69 12.97 -29.88
CA SER A 246 17.13 12.38 -31.15
C SER A 246 17.48 13.46 -32.18
N THR A 247 16.67 14.51 -32.26
CA THR A 247 16.89 15.66 -33.16
C THR A 247 18.17 16.42 -32.77
N LYS A 248 18.39 16.67 -31.48
CA LYS A 248 19.57 17.39 -30.94
C LYS A 248 20.86 16.55 -30.96
N MET A 249 20.73 15.22 -30.99
CA MET A 249 21.83 14.27 -31.02
C MET A 249 22.47 14.11 -32.41
N ALA A 250 21.96 14.80 -33.45
CA ALA A 250 22.52 14.77 -34.80
C ALA A 250 24.06 14.86 -34.80
N ALA A 251 24.70 13.93 -35.52
CA ALA A 251 26.08 13.54 -35.29
C ALA A 251 27.11 14.59 -35.72
N THR A 252 28.14 14.74 -34.90
CA THR A 252 29.48 15.20 -35.34
C THR A 252 30.41 14.01 -35.10
N GLU A 253 31.21 13.64 -36.09
CA GLU A 253 32.10 12.48 -36.01
C GLU A 253 33.06 12.60 -34.80
N GLY A 254 33.18 11.53 -34.00
CA GLY A 254 34.09 11.47 -32.84
C GLY A 254 33.61 12.11 -31.53
N GLN A 255 32.36 12.60 -31.44
CA GLN A 255 31.83 13.20 -30.20
C GLN A 255 30.97 12.22 -29.40
N ILE A 256 31.18 12.17 -28.08
CA ILE A 256 30.24 11.53 -27.13
C ILE A 256 29.21 12.59 -26.74
N LYS A 257 27.93 12.32 -27.01
CA LYS A 257 26.82 13.16 -26.55
C LYS A 257 25.97 12.39 -25.57
N VAL A 258 25.47 13.09 -24.56
CA VAL A 258 24.50 12.55 -23.60
C VAL A 258 23.27 13.45 -23.58
N ALA A 259 22.11 12.84 -23.33
CA ALA A 259 20.84 13.53 -23.25
C ALA A 259 20.19 13.31 -21.88
N LYS A 260 19.62 14.37 -21.32
CA LYS A 260 18.78 14.33 -20.11
C LYS A 260 17.38 14.75 -20.50
N ALA A 261 16.43 13.82 -20.41
CA ALA A 261 15.03 14.06 -20.70
C ALA A 261 14.36 14.80 -19.53
N ASP A 262 13.52 15.79 -19.86
CA ASP A 262 12.66 16.51 -18.95
C ASP A 262 11.20 16.11 -19.25
N ILE A 263 10.64 15.31 -18.35
CA ILE A 263 9.27 14.77 -18.47
C ILE A 263 8.23 15.88 -18.24
N GLY A 264 8.54 16.95 -17.50
CA GLY A 264 7.59 18.04 -17.28
C GLY A 264 7.33 18.86 -18.54
N SER A 265 8.36 19.05 -19.36
CA SER A 265 8.27 19.83 -20.60
C SER A 265 8.22 19.00 -21.88
N GLY A 266 8.51 17.69 -21.80
CA GLY A 266 8.65 16.83 -22.97
C GLY A 266 9.85 17.21 -23.85
N THR A 267 10.88 17.82 -23.27
CA THR A 267 12.10 18.23 -23.98
C THR A 267 13.32 17.48 -23.44
N ALA A 268 14.44 17.54 -24.16
CA ALA A 268 15.71 17.01 -23.71
C ALA A 268 16.83 18.05 -23.81
N ARG A 269 17.72 18.02 -22.83
CA ARG A 269 18.98 18.76 -22.86
C ARG A 269 20.08 17.82 -23.35
N VAL A 270 20.84 18.26 -24.35
CA VAL A 270 21.94 17.47 -24.94
C VAL A 270 23.25 18.21 -24.72
N ARG A 271 24.28 17.48 -24.28
CA ARG A 271 25.63 18.00 -24.07
C ARG A 271 26.65 17.05 -24.68
N THR A 272 27.69 17.60 -25.31
CA THR A 272 28.89 16.85 -25.68
C THR A 272 29.78 16.71 -24.45
N VAL A 273 30.24 15.50 -24.15
CA VAL A 273 31.05 15.17 -22.97
C VAL A 273 32.37 14.53 -23.39
N THR A 274 33.37 14.62 -22.52
CA THR A 274 34.63 13.90 -22.73
C THR A 274 34.49 12.41 -22.33
N PRO A 275 35.37 11.52 -22.83
CA PRO A 275 35.43 10.15 -22.35
C PRO A 275 35.63 10.04 -20.83
N GLU A 276 36.41 10.94 -20.23
CA GLU A 276 36.66 10.96 -18.79
C GLU A 276 35.39 11.29 -18.00
N GLU A 277 34.60 12.29 -18.42
CA GLU A 277 33.30 12.61 -17.79
C GLU A 277 32.31 11.43 -17.89
N PHE A 278 32.28 10.75 -19.04
CA PHE A 278 31.42 9.60 -19.26
C PHE A 278 31.79 8.41 -18.37
N VAL A 279 33.09 8.07 -18.30
CA VAL A 279 33.59 6.96 -17.47
C VAL A 279 33.46 7.26 -15.98
N ALA A 280 33.63 8.51 -15.56
CA ALA A 280 33.46 8.93 -14.17
C ALA A 280 31.99 8.95 -13.71
N GLY A 281 31.04 8.81 -14.64
CA GLY A 281 29.60 8.88 -14.34
C GLY A 281 29.07 10.30 -14.08
N THR A 282 29.85 11.34 -14.39
CA THR A 282 29.47 12.75 -14.18
C THR A 282 28.90 13.40 -15.43
N ALA A 283 28.72 12.63 -16.51
CA ALA A 283 28.26 13.14 -17.80
C ALA A 283 26.87 13.82 -17.72
N LEU A 284 26.00 13.40 -16.80
CA LEU A 284 24.61 13.88 -16.62
C LEU A 284 24.45 15.01 -15.57
N ASP A 285 25.55 15.54 -15.05
CA ASP A 285 25.57 16.59 -14.01
C ASP A 285 25.34 17.99 -14.62
N PHE A 286 24.24 18.17 -15.37
CA PHE A 286 23.81 19.43 -15.98
C PHE A 286 22.27 19.57 -16.05
#